data_AF-A0A1Z5L9P5-F1
#
_entry.id   AF-A0A1Z5L9P5-F1
#
_cell.length_a   1.000
_cell.length_b   1.000
_cell.length_c   1.000
_cell.angle_alpha   90.00
_cell.angle_beta   90.00
_cell.angle_gamma   90.00
#
_symmetry.space_group_name_H-M   'P 1'
#
loop_
_entity.id
_entity.type
_entity.pdbx_description
1 polymer ?
#
loop_
_entity_poly.entity_id
_entity_poly.type
_entity_poly.pdbx_seq_one_letter_code
_entity_poly.pdbx_strand_id
1 'polypeptide(L)'
;MPTNMLGEVTVKWVEAIHTKMPMCATGALFGALRLKPKQRRAYTMRYLPWALQVGYNAKNLMCVYYEKHWEQPMKELQHQLNITPFP
;
A
#
# COMPACT_ATOMS: atom_id res chain seq x y z
N MET A 1 4.82 4.35 4.77
CA MET A 1 4.89 4.91 3.40
C MET A 1 5.06 6.42 3.49
N PRO A 2 5.82 7.05 2.59
CA PRO A 2 5.92 8.52 2.57
C PRO A 2 4.60 9.14 2.09
N THR A 3 4.22 10.29 2.64
CA THR A 3 2.98 11.03 2.32
C THR A 3 3.12 11.91 1.07
N ASN A 4 3.72 11.34 0.02
CA ASN A 4 3.87 12.01 -1.27
C ASN A 4 3.01 11.30 -2.33
N MET A 5 2.89 11.92 -3.52
CA MET A 5 2.08 11.37 -4.62
C MET A 5 2.44 9.92 -5.00
N LEU A 6 3.70 9.51 -4.84
CA LEU A 6 4.10 8.11 -5.07
C LEU A 6 3.53 7.18 -4.00
N GLY A 7 3.68 7.53 -2.72
CA GLY A 7 3.15 6.77 -1.61
C GLY A 7 1.63 6.64 -1.66
N GLU A 8 0.92 7.74 -1.95
CA GLU A 8 -0.54 7.75 -2.08
C GLU A 8 -1.03 6.77 -3.17
N VAL A 9 -0.44 6.83 -4.36
CA VAL A 9 -0.78 5.91 -5.46
C VAL A 9 -0.46 4.46 -5.10
N THR A 10 0.60 4.24 -4.33
CA THR A 10 1.02 2.91 -3.86
C THR A 10 0.01 2.32 -2.88
N VAL A 11 -0.43 3.12 -1.90
CA VAL A 11 -1.44 2.69 -0.91
C VAL A 11 -2.78 2.43 -1.60
N LYS A 12 -3.18 3.24 -2.59
CA LYS A 12 -4.41 2.99 -3.36
C LYS A 12 -4.44 1.64 -4.07
N TRP A 13 -3.30 1.12 -4.51
CA TRP A 13 -3.23 -0.24 -5.06
C TRP A 13 -3.51 -1.30 -3.99
N VAL A 14 -2.95 -1.15 -2.79
CA VAL A 14 -3.25 -2.04 -1.65
C VAL A 14 -4.74 -1.99 -1.30
N GLU A 15 -5.30 -0.78 -1.20
CA GLU A 15 -6.73 -0.57 -0.93
C GLU A 15 -7.61 -1.20 -2.02
N ALA A 16 -7.26 -1.01 -3.29
CA ALA A 16 -8.01 -1.54 -4.43
C ALA A 16 -8.06 -3.07 -4.41
N ILE A 17 -6.96 -3.74 -4.03
CA ILE A 17 -6.91 -5.19 -3.94
C ILE A 17 -7.77 -5.70 -2.77
N HIS A 18 -7.66 -5.08 -1.59
CA HIS A 18 -8.41 -5.51 -0.41
C HIS A 18 -9.91 -5.24 -0.53
N THR A 19 -10.28 -4.04 -0.97
CA THR A 19 -11.68 -3.57 -0.93
C THR A 19 -12.42 -3.79 -2.24
N LYS A 20 -11.70 -3.96 -3.36
CA LYS A 20 -12.26 -4.06 -4.72
C LYS A 20 -13.14 -2.87 -5.11
N MET A 21 -12.97 -1.72 -4.46
CA MET A 21 -13.76 -0.53 -4.73
C MET A 21 -13.27 0.18 -6.00
N PRO A 22 -14.19 0.60 -6.90
CA PRO A 22 -13.83 1.34 -8.11
C PRO A 22 -13.04 2.63 -7.84
N MET A 23 -13.33 3.31 -6.73
CA MET A 23 -12.65 4.56 -6.34
C MET A 23 -11.15 4.35 -6.06
N CYS A 24 -10.78 3.26 -5.39
CA CYS A 24 -9.38 2.95 -5.09
C CYS A 24 -8.62 2.59 -6.37
N ALA A 25 -9.21 1.73 -7.21
CA ALA A 25 -8.60 1.31 -8.48
C ALA A 25 -8.40 2.49 -9.45
N THR A 26 -9.42 3.34 -9.61
CA THR A 26 -9.34 4.53 -10.45
C THR A 26 -8.34 5.54 -9.92
N GLY A 27 -8.33 5.81 -8.60
CA GLY A 27 -7.34 6.69 -7.98
C GLY A 27 -5.90 6.19 -8.14
N ALA A 28 -5.69 4.87 -8.06
CA ALA A 28 -4.39 4.25 -8.30
C ALA A 28 -3.95 4.41 -9.77
N LEU A 29 -4.86 4.18 -10.72
CA LEU A 29 -4.59 4.29 -12.15
C LEU A 29 -4.32 5.74 -12.58
N PHE A 30 -5.25 6.66 -12.29
CA PHE A 30 -5.12 8.06 -12.69
C PHE A 30 -4.01 8.79 -11.93
N GLY A 31 -3.76 8.43 -10.67
CA GLY A 31 -2.63 8.95 -9.93
C GLY A 31 -1.29 8.54 -10.54
N ALA A 32 -1.15 7.29 -11.01
CA ALA A 32 0.06 6.83 -11.69
C ALA A 32 0.33 7.59 -13.01
N LEU A 33 -0.72 7.98 -13.75
CA LEU A 33 -0.60 8.74 -14.99
C LEU A 33 -0.02 10.15 -14.79
N ARG A 34 -0.21 10.77 -13.61
CA ARG A 34 0.27 12.12 -13.29
C ARG A 34 1.73 12.14 -12.81
N LEU A 35 2.40 11.01 -12.68
CA LEU A 35 3.78 10.91 -12.19
C LEU A 35 4.81 11.41 -13.22
N LYS A 36 5.83 12.16 -12.77
CA LYS A 36 6.96 12.57 -13.61
C LYS A 36 7.80 11.35 -14.04
N PRO A 37 8.55 11.39 -15.15
CA PRO A 37 9.30 10.23 -15.67
C PRO A 37 10.22 9.54 -14.63
N LYS A 38 10.96 10.32 -13.84
CA LYS A 38 11.83 9.79 -12.76
C LYS A 38 11.03 9.07 -11.67
N GLN A 39 9.88 9.63 -11.28
CA GLN A 39 8.99 9.04 -10.29
C GLN A 39 8.33 7.77 -10.84
N ARG A 40 7.92 7.77 -12.10
CA ARG A 40 7.32 6.62 -12.77
C ARG A 40 8.29 5.43 -12.85
N ARG A 41 9.58 5.66 -13.09
CA ARG A 41 10.61 4.60 -13.02
C ARG A 41 10.73 4.01 -11.62
N ALA A 42 10.78 4.84 -10.59
CA ALA A 42 10.81 4.35 -9.20
C ALA A 42 9.52 3.59 -8.84
N TYR A 43 8.38 4.12 -9.29
CA TYR A 43 7.06 3.54 -9.09
C TYR A 43 6.97 2.11 -9.63
N THR A 44 7.32 1.90 -10.91
CA THR A 44 7.23 0.58 -11.53
C THR A 44 8.26 -0.41 -10.99
N MET A 45 9.43 0.08 -10.55
CA MET A 45 10.53 -0.79 -10.09
C MET A 45 10.41 -1.22 -8.62
N ARG A 46 9.86 -0.36 -7.75
CA ARG A 46 9.84 -0.60 -6.28
C ARG A 46 8.45 -0.55 -5.67
N TYR A 47 7.67 0.47 -6.00
CA TYR A 47 6.41 0.75 -5.30
C TYR A 47 5.28 -0.17 -5.73
N LEU A 48 5.04 -0.31 -7.03
CA LEU A 48 3.97 -1.15 -7.55
C LEU A 48 4.17 -2.64 -7.19
N PRO A 49 5.35 -3.26 -7.38
CA PRO A 49 5.55 -4.65 -6.97
C PRO A 49 5.31 -4.88 -5.48
N TRP A 50 5.78 -3.96 -4.63
CA TRP A 50 5.52 -4.02 -3.20
C TRP A 50 4.03 -3.90 -2.87
N ALA A 51 3.32 -2.96 -3.50
CA ALA A 51 1.88 -2.78 -3.25
C ALA A 51 1.07 -4.01 -3.66
N LEU A 52 1.41 -4.63 -4.79
CA LEU A 52 0.77 -5.87 -5.22
C LEU A 52 1.08 -7.00 -4.22
N GLN A 53 2.35 -7.16 -3.82
CA GLN A 53 2.74 -8.18 -2.85
C GLN A 53 1.98 -8.01 -1.53
N VAL A 54 1.94 -6.80 -0.97
CA VAL A 54 1.21 -6.53 0.27
C VAL A 54 -0.29 -6.69 0.07
N GLY A 55 -0.87 -6.14 -0.99
CA GLY A 55 -2.31 -6.23 -1.23
C GLY A 55 -2.83 -7.66 -1.41
N TYR A 56 -2.03 -8.59 -1.95
CA TYR A 56 -2.45 -9.98 -2.10
C TYR A 56 -2.14 -10.87 -0.88
N ASN A 57 -1.08 -10.57 -0.13
CA ASN A 57 -0.61 -11.47 0.95
C ASN A 57 -0.97 -10.99 2.35
N ALA A 58 -1.28 -9.69 2.54
CA ALA A 58 -1.62 -9.15 3.84
C ALA A 58 -2.97 -9.70 4.33
N LYS A 59 -3.13 -9.72 5.66
CA LYS A 59 -4.44 -9.93 6.28
C LYS A 59 -5.37 -8.74 5.97
N ASN A 60 -6.68 -8.95 6.11
CA ASN A 60 -7.65 -7.88 5.89
C ASN A 60 -7.45 -6.73 6.89
N LEU A 61 -6.84 -5.64 6.42
CA LEU A 61 -6.48 -4.48 7.23
C LEU A 61 -7.69 -3.70 7.77
N MET A 62 -8.86 -3.85 7.15
CA MET A 62 -10.09 -3.22 7.64
C MET A 62 -10.67 -3.94 8.87
N CYS A 63 -10.27 -5.19 9.11
CA CYS A 63 -10.76 -6.00 10.23
C CYS A 63 -9.79 -6.02 11.42
N VAL A 64 -8.75 -5.19 11.41
CA VAL A 64 -7.77 -5.12 12.49
C VAL A 64 -8.26 -4.13 13.55
N TYR A 65 -8.25 -4.54 14.81
CA TYR A 65 -8.63 -3.68 15.93
C TYR A 65 -7.41 -2.92 16.46
N TYR A 66 -7.03 -1.84 15.76
CA TYR A 66 -5.76 -1.13 15.96
C TYR A 66 -5.54 -0.60 17.39
N GLU A 67 -6.60 -0.26 18.11
CA GLU A 67 -6.57 0.25 19.48
C GLU A 67 -5.99 -0.75 20.48
N LYS A 68 -5.99 -2.05 20.16
CA LYS A 68 -5.33 -3.08 21.00
C LYS A 68 -3.84 -3.25 20.72
N HIS A 69 -3.31 -2.55 19.72
CA HIS A 69 -1.95 -2.73 19.21
C HIS A 69 -1.11 -1.45 19.29
N TRP A 70 -1.53 -0.44 20.06
CA TRP A 70 -0.82 0.85 20.16
C TRP A 70 0.57 0.72 20.78
N GLU A 71 0.71 -0.11 21.81
CA GLU A 71 1.99 -0.38 22.47
C GLU A 71 2.82 -1.44 21.74
N GLN A 72 2.25 -2.12 20.75
CA GLN A 72 2.94 -3.19 20.04
C GLN A 72 3.99 -2.62 19.08
N PRO A 73 5.22 -3.20 19.04
CA PRO A 73 6.21 -2.82 18.05
C PRO A 73 5.70 -2.99 16.62
N MET A 74 5.86 -1.95 15.80
CA MET A 74 5.38 -1.93 14.41
C MET A 74 5.87 -3.12 13.58
N LYS A 75 7.13 -3.56 13.79
CA LYS A 75 7.71 -4.71 13.08
C LYS A 75 6.97 -6.01 13.39
N GLU A 76 6.52 -6.19 14.63
CA GLU A 76 5.76 -7.37 15.04
C GLU A 76 4.35 -7.33 14.46
N LEU A 77 3.69 -6.17 14.50
CA LEU A 77 2.36 -6.00 13.92
C LEU A 77 2.39 -6.25 12.40
N GLN A 78 3.40 -5.71 11.69
CA GLN A 78 3.61 -5.97 10.27
C GLN A 78 3.76 -7.46 9.98
N HIS A 79 4.58 -8.17 10.77
CA HIS A 79 4.74 -9.62 10.63
C HIS A 79 3.43 -10.36 10.88
N GLN A 80 2.68 -10.00 11.92
CA GLN A 80 1.37 -10.61 12.22
C GLN A 80 0.32 -10.38 11.13
N LEU A 81 0.40 -9.25 10.42
CA LEU A 81 -0.49 -8.87 9.33
C LEU A 81 0.01 -9.33 7.96
N ASN A 82 1.13 -10.06 7.89
CA ASN A 82 1.80 -10.48 6.64
C ASN A 82 2.17 -9.29 5.72
N ILE A 83 2.56 -8.17 6.30
CA ILE A 83 3.02 -6.99 5.58
C ILE A 83 4.54 -7.02 5.52
N THR A 84 5.11 -7.08 4.31
CA THR A 84 6.54 -6.86 4.13
C THR A 84 6.86 -5.38 4.25
N PRO A 85 7.91 -4.98 4.99
CA PRO A 85 8.29 -3.58 5.09
C PRO A 85 8.70 -3.05 3.71
N PHE A 86 8.43 -1.77 3.47
CA PHE A 86 8.82 -1.12 2.22
C PHE A 86 10.35 -1.01 2.12
N PRO A 87 10.98 -1.35 0.98
CA PRO A 87 12.43 -1.30 0.78
C PRO A 87 13.02 0.11 0.68
#